data_AF-X1MEM8-F1
#
_entry.id   AF-X1MEM8-F1
#
_cell.length_a   1.000
_cell.length_b   1.000
_cell.length_c   1.000
_cell.angle_alpha   90.00
_cell.angle_beta   90.00
_cell.angle_gamma   90.00
#
_symmetry.space_group_name_H-M   'P 1'
#
loop_
_entity.id
_entity.type
_entity.pdbx_description
1 polymer ?
#
loop_
_entity_poly.entity_id
_entity_poly.type
_entity_poly.pdbx_seq_one_letter_code
_entity_poly.pdbx_strand_id
1 'polypeptide(L)'
;MSQPNQSHEQEPALDRVRQEKAKKYARARRWLAFGDLSLAGILLLLLVVSGLSQRLTGWFTLPVIPGASLYLVMLMLAYGVLSAPLSYYRGFILPHRYGLSIQKLTGWLGDKAKAGGLGLVFGAGMVAVIYWFITSFPAMWWLLSWGVVVVLS
;
A
#
# COMPACT_ATOMS: atom_id res chain seq x y z
N MET A 1 -43.20 -20.09 44.86
CA MET A 1 -42.46 -21.17 44.17
C MET A 1 -42.15 -20.64 42.78
N SER A 2 -41.03 -19.91 42.67
CA SER A 2 -40.70 -19.07 41.51
C SER A 2 -39.49 -19.72 40.85
N GLN A 3 -39.66 -20.31 39.67
CA GLN A 3 -38.55 -20.89 38.93
C GLN A 3 -37.59 -19.78 38.48
N PRO A 4 -36.28 -19.89 38.71
CA PRO A 4 -35.32 -18.89 38.28
C PRO A 4 -35.07 -19.03 36.78
N ASN A 5 -35.20 -17.89 36.11
CA ASN A 5 -34.94 -17.63 34.70
C ASN A 5 -33.58 -18.22 34.22
N GLN A 6 -33.64 -19.23 33.35
CA GLN A 6 -32.48 -19.91 32.74
C GLN A 6 -32.03 -19.19 31.46
N SER A 7 -31.71 -17.90 31.55
CA SER A 7 -31.21 -17.08 30.43
C SER A 7 -29.71 -16.79 30.51
N HIS A 8 -28.93 -17.66 31.13
CA HIS A 8 -27.47 -17.59 31.17
C HIS A 8 -26.90 -18.96 30.80
N GLU A 9 -25.76 -19.00 30.11
CA GLU A 9 -24.91 -20.19 29.84
C GLU A 9 -24.96 -20.85 28.44
N GLN A 10 -25.38 -20.15 27.38
CA GLN A 10 -24.99 -20.51 26.00
C GLN A 10 -23.92 -19.56 25.43
N GLU A 11 -22.75 -19.46 26.06
CA GLU A 11 -21.58 -18.77 25.45
C GLU A 11 -20.25 -19.41 25.90
N PRO A 12 -19.74 -20.43 25.17
CA PRO A 12 -18.35 -20.32 24.64
C PRO A 12 -18.05 -21.09 23.33
N ALA A 13 -19.01 -21.82 22.75
CA ALA A 13 -18.75 -22.68 21.58
C ALA A 13 -18.73 -21.90 20.25
N LEU A 14 -19.54 -20.84 20.13
CA LEU A 14 -19.59 -19.97 18.95
C LEU A 14 -18.29 -19.19 18.74
N ASP A 15 -17.50 -18.99 19.80
CA ASP A 15 -16.25 -18.22 19.76
C ASP A 15 -15.06 -19.00 19.27
N ARG A 16 -14.93 -20.29 19.62
CA ARG A 16 -13.78 -21.09 19.16
C ARG A 16 -13.73 -21.21 17.63
N VAL A 17 -14.88 -21.51 17.00
CA VAL A 17 -14.98 -21.63 15.54
C VAL A 17 -14.68 -20.31 14.84
N ARG A 18 -15.17 -19.18 15.38
CA ARG A 18 -14.87 -17.84 14.85
C ARG A 18 -13.40 -17.46 15.03
N GLN A 19 -12.82 -17.76 16.18
CA GLN A 19 -11.40 -17.53 16.46
C GLN A 19 -10.49 -18.36 15.55
N GLU A 20 -10.83 -19.61 15.25
CA GLU A 20 -10.05 -20.43 14.31
C GLU A 20 -10.12 -19.90 12.88
N LYS A 21 -11.31 -19.49 12.41
CA LYS A 21 -11.47 -18.82 11.12
C LYS A 21 -10.65 -17.52 11.06
N ALA A 22 -10.68 -16.72 12.12
CA ALA A 22 -9.89 -15.50 12.22
C ALA A 22 -8.38 -15.78 12.19
N LYS A 23 -7.90 -16.83 12.89
CA LYS A 23 -6.49 -17.26 12.85
C LYS A 23 -6.05 -17.68 11.44
N LYS A 24 -6.88 -18.44 10.72
CA LYS A 24 -6.62 -18.86 9.32
C LYS A 24 -6.57 -17.66 8.37
N TYR A 25 -7.55 -16.76 8.48
CA TYR A 25 -7.58 -15.50 7.71
C TYR A 25 -6.34 -14.63 7.99
N ALA A 26 -6.00 -14.41 9.26
CA ALA A 26 -4.85 -13.61 9.66
C ALA A 26 -3.52 -14.22 9.19
N ARG A 27 -3.39 -15.56 9.21
CA ARG A 27 -2.22 -16.25 8.66
C ARG A 27 -2.11 -16.03 7.15
N ALA A 28 -3.18 -16.25 6.39
CA ALA A 28 -3.18 -16.02 4.94
C ALA A 28 -2.84 -14.55 4.60
N ARG A 29 -3.44 -13.59 5.33
CA ARG A 29 -3.18 -12.17 5.14
C ARG A 29 -1.74 -11.75 5.46
N ARG A 30 -1.10 -12.41 6.44
CA ARG A 30 0.33 -12.21 6.76
C ARG A 30 1.23 -12.74 5.66
N TRP A 31 1.01 -13.97 5.17
CA TRP A 31 1.79 -14.52 4.06
C TRP A 31 1.70 -13.66 2.79
N LEU A 32 0.51 -13.15 2.48
CA LEU A 32 0.32 -12.20 1.38
C LEU A 32 1.09 -10.89 1.60
N ALA A 33 1.14 -10.39 2.83
CA ALA A 33 1.91 -9.18 3.15
C ALA A 33 3.42 -9.42 3.04
N PHE A 34 3.92 -10.58 3.46
CA PHE A 34 5.31 -10.96 3.24
C PHE A 34 5.64 -11.11 1.76
N GLY A 35 4.74 -11.71 0.96
CA GLY A 35 4.91 -11.79 -0.48
C GLY A 35 5.00 -10.41 -1.15
N ASP A 36 4.14 -9.48 -0.72
CA ASP A 36 4.13 -8.10 -1.21
C ASP A 36 5.41 -7.35 -0.85
N LEU A 37 5.89 -7.51 0.39
CA LEU A 37 7.15 -6.94 0.85
C LEU A 37 8.36 -7.52 0.10
N SER A 38 8.39 -8.85 -0.07
CA SER A 38 9.44 -9.51 -0.84
C SER A 38 9.44 -9.05 -2.29
N LEU A 39 8.27 -8.88 -2.90
CA LEU A 39 8.14 -8.36 -4.26
C LEU A 39 8.71 -6.95 -4.38
N ALA A 40 8.40 -6.08 -3.42
CA ALA A 40 8.96 -4.73 -3.36
C ALA A 40 10.49 -4.76 -3.20
N GLY A 41 11.01 -5.60 -2.30
CA GLY A 41 12.44 -5.75 -2.07
C GLY A 41 13.18 -6.28 -3.31
N ILE A 42 12.63 -7.29 -3.99
CA ILE A 42 13.20 -7.86 -5.23
C ILE A 42 13.19 -6.81 -6.34
N LEU A 43 12.10 -6.06 -6.50
CA LEU A 43 12.01 -4.99 -7.49
C LEU A 43 13.09 -3.92 -7.26
N LEU A 44 13.28 -3.48 -6.02
CA LEU A 44 14.32 -2.51 -5.66
C LEU A 44 15.73 -3.08 -5.86
N LEU A 45 15.98 -4.33 -5.44
CA LEU A 45 17.27 -4.99 -5.65
C LEU A 45 17.60 -5.11 -7.14
N LEU A 46 16.63 -5.51 -7.96
CA LEU A 46 16.79 -5.61 -9.40
C LEU A 46 17.11 -4.23 -10.00
N LEU A 47 16.43 -3.18 -9.53
CA LEU A 47 16.65 -1.81 -10.00
C LEU A 47 18.07 -1.30 -9.68
N VAL A 48 18.59 -1.64 -8.50
CA VAL A 48 19.96 -1.29 -8.09
C VAL A 48 21.01 -2.09 -8.87
N VAL A 49 20.85 -3.41 -8.95
CA VAL A 49 21.84 -4.31 -9.60
C VAL A 49 21.87 -4.12 -11.12
N SER A 50 20.72 -3.90 -11.75
CA SER A 50 20.63 -3.69 -13.20
C SER A 50 21.16 -2.33 -13.67
N GLY A 51 21.34 -1.37 -12.75
CA GLY A 51 21.71 0.01 -13.11
C GLY A 51 20.65 0.70 -13.98
N LEU A 52 19.42 0.17 -14.07
CA LEU A 52 18.38 0.69 -14.95
C LEU A 52 18.02 2.14 -14.61
N SER A 53 18.16 2.54 -13.35
CA SER A 53 17.99 3.92 -12.89
C SER A 53 18.88 4.91 -13.65
N GLN A 54 20.15 4.57 -13.91
CA GLN A 54 21.07 5.43 -14.67
C GLN A 54 20.76 5.47 -16.18
N ARG A 55 20.19 4.38 -16.72
CA ARG A 55 19.76 4.32 -18.12
C ARG A 55 18.49 5.13 -18.36
N LEU A 56 17.55 5.11 -17.42
CA LEU A 56 16.30 5.87 -17.46
C LEU A 56 16.54 7.39 -17.42
N THR A 57 17.48 7.87 -16.59
CA THR A 57 17.88 9.29 -16.59
C THR A 57 18.61 9.71 -17.86
N GLY A 58 19.28 8.78 -18.55
CA GLY A 58 19.89 9.06 -19.85
C GLY A 58 18.88 9.22 -21.00
N TRP A 59 17.67 8.67 -20.87
CA TRP A 59 16.62 8.77 -21.91
C TRP A 59 15.82 10.06 -21.85
N PHE A 60 15.80 10.72 -20.70
CA PHE A 60 15.05 11.96 -20.48
C PHE A 60 16.00 13.08 -20.05
N THR A 61 16.20 14.07 -20.92
CA THR A 61 16.89 15.33 -20.61
C THR A 61 15.97 16.28 -19.84
N LEU A 62 15.36 15.79 -18.76
CA LEU A 62 14.45 16.57 -17.93
C LEU A 62 15.22 17.29 -16.80
N PRO A 63 14.75 18.46 -16.36
CA PRO A 63 15.23 19.08 -15.13
C PRO A 63 15.04 18.15 -13.93
N VAL A 64 15.88 18.30 -12.90
CA VAL A 64 15.96 17.41 -11.74
C VAL A 64 14.59 17.15 -11.08
N ILE A 65 13.77 18.19 -10.91
CA ILE A 65 12.46 18.12 -10.25
C ILE A 65 11.46 17.25 -11.05
N PRO A 66 11.07 17.60 -12.30
CA PRO A 66 10.16 16.77 -13.09
C PRO A 66 10.73 15.39 -13.41
N GLY A 67 12.05 15.25 -13.55
CA GLY A 67 12.71 13.96 -13.72
C GLY A 67 12.53 13.03 -12.52
N ALA A 68 12.74 13.54 -11.31
CA ALA A 68 12.56 12.76 -10.06
C ALA A 68 11.08 12.36 -9.85
N SER A 69 10.14 13.28 -10.08
CA SER A 69 8.70 12.97 -10.00
C SER A 69 8.28 11.93 -11.03
N LEU A 70 8.72 12.04 -12.28
CA LEU A 70 8.42 11.06 -13.33
C LEU A 70 8.98 9.67 -12.99
N TYR A 71 10.23 9.62 -12.49
CA TYR A 71 10.85 8.38 -12.06
C TYR A 71 10.05 7.71 -10.94
N LEU A 72 9.60 8.48 -9.93
CA LEU A 72 8.75 7.95 -8.87
C LEU A 72 7.43 7.39 -9.43
N VAL A 73 6.77 8.14 -10.33
CA VAL A 73 5.52 7.69 -10.97
C VAL A 73 5.73 6.38 -11.73
N MET A 74 6.79 6.27 -12.52
CA MET A 74 7.12 5.03 -13.23
C MET A 74 7.37 3.87 -12.27
N LEU A 75 8.10 4.10 -11.18
CA LEU A 75 8.37 3.09 -10.16
C LEU A 75 7.08 2.63 -9.46
N MET A 76 6.21 3.57 -9.07
CA MET A 76 4.92 3.27 -8.44
C MET A 76 3.99 2.53 -9.38
N LEU A 77 3.96 2.88 -10.68
CA LEU A 77 3.19 2.16 -11.69
C LEU A 77 3.73 0.74 -11.89
N ALA A 78 5.05 0.58 -12.04
CA ALA A 78 5.66 -0.74 -12.19
C ALA A 78 5.37 -1.64 -10.98
N TYR A 79 5.55 -1.12 -9.77
CA TYR A 79 5.21 -1.85 -8.54
C TYR A 79 3.71 -2.12 -8.44
N GLY A 80 2.86 -1.16 -8.79
CA GLY A 80 1.40 -1.31 -8.78
C GLY A 80 0.92 -2.42 -9.71
N VAL A 81 1.48 -2.52 -10.92
CA VAL A 81 1.17 -3.61 -11.87
C VAL A 81 1.64 -4.95 -11.34
N LEU A 82 2.86 -5.00 -10.78
CA LEU A 82 3.44 -6.24 -10.27
C LEU A 82 2.72 -6.77 -9.02
N SER A 83 2.31 -5.86 -8.14
CA SER A 83 1.53 -6.16 -6.93
C SER A 83 0.03 -6.32 -7.18
N ALA A 84 -0.49 -5.90 -8.35
CA ALA A 84 -1.90 -5.99 -8.71
C ALA A 84 -2.52 -7.37 -8.43
N PRO A 85 -1.96 -8.51 -8.91
CA PRO A 85 -2.53 -9.83 -8.63
C PRO A 85 -2.55 -10.18 -7.14
N LEU A 86 -1.50 -9.82 -6.38
CA LEU A 86 -1.45 -10.00 -4.93
C LEU A 86 -2.51 -9.17 -4.22
N SER A 87 -2.66 -7.91 -4.64
CA SER A 87 -3.63 -6.96 -4.10
C SER A 87 -5.07 -7.39 -4.36
N TYR A 88 -5.33 -7.98 -5.54
CA TYR A 88 -6.63 -8.54 -5.91
C TYR A 88 -6.98 -9.74 -5.05
N TYR A 89 -6.03 -10.65 -4.85
CA TYR A 89 -6.25 -11.81 -4.00
C TYR A 89 -6.49 -11.41 -2.54
N ARG A 90 -5.65 -10.51 -2.00
CA ARG A 90 -5.74 -10.07 -0.60
C ARG A 90 -6.96 -9.18 -0.32
N GLY A 91 -7.31 -8.31 -1.27
CA GLY A 91 -8.34 -7.28 -1.10
C GLY A 91 -9.73 -7.70 -1.54
N PHE A 92 -9.85 -8.56 -2.56
CA PHE A 92 -11.13 -8.98 -3.10
C PHE A 92 -11.42 -10.45 -2.78
N ILE A 93 -10.58 -11.39 -3.22
CA ILE A 93 -10.88 -12.83 -3.09
C ILE A 93 -10.92 -13.28 -1.63
N LEU A 94 -9.91 -12.90 -0.83
CA LEU A 94 -9.78 -13.39 0.54
C LEU A 94 -10.94 -12.92 1.45
N PRO A 95 -11.36 -11.64 1.46
CA PRO A 95 -12.53 -11.22 2.24
C PRO A 95 -13.83 -11.87 1.79
N HIS A 96 -14.07 -12.02 0.48
CA HIS A 96 -15.27 -12.67 -0.04
C HIS A 96 -15.35 -14.15 0.36
N ARG A 97 -14.23 -14.88 0.33
CA ARG A 97 -14.17 -16.29 0.75
C ARG A 97 -14.56 -16.51 2.21
N TYR A 98 -14.30 -15.52 3.07
CA TYR A 98 -14.65 -15.56 4.48
C TYR A 98 -15.98 -14.85 4.81
N GLY A 99 -16.72 -14.36 3.80
CA GLY A 99 -17.97 -13.62 3.99
C GLY A 99 -17.78 -12.26 4.66
N LEU A 100 -16.57 -11.70 4.61
CA LEU A 100 -16.20 -10.44 5.26
C LEU A 100 -16.44 -9.21 4.38
N SER A 101 -16.80 -9.39 3.10
CA SER A 101 -17.09 -8.29 2.18
C SER A 101 -18.28 -8.64 1.28
N ILE A 102 -19.11 -7.63 1.03
CA ILE A 102 -20.22 -7.62 0.07
C ILE A 102 -19.94 -6.70 -1.13
N GLN A 103 -18.73 -6.15 -1.21
CA GLN A 103 -18.37 -5.14 -2.19
C GLN A 103 -18.24 -5.76 -3.59
N LYS A 104 -18.93 -5.18 -4.58
CA LYS A 104 -18.82 -5.60 -5.98
C LYS A 104 -17.42 -5.33 -6.55
N LEU A 105 -17.00 -6.15 -7.52
CA LEU A 105 -15.69 -6.02 -8.19
C LEU A 105 -15.46 -4.62 -8.79
N THR A 106 -16.49 -4.04 -9.40
CA THR A 106 -16.43 -2.70 -10.01
C THR A 106 -16.19 -1.60 -8.98
N GLY A 107 -16.84 -1.70 -7.82
CA GLY A 107 -16.62 -0.78 -6.70
C GLY A 107 -15.20 -0.91 -6.16
N TRP A 108 -14.75 -2.16 -5.94
CA TRP A 108 -13.39 -2.43 -5.46
C TRP A 108 -12.32 -1.89 -6.42
N LEU A 109 -12.47 -2.11 -7.72
CA LEU A 109 -11.53 -1.63 -8.72
C LEU A 109 -11.55 -0.09 -8.81
N GLY A 110 -12.73 0.53 -8.72
CA GLY A 110 -12.88 1.97 -8.69
C GLY A 110 -12.17 2.60 -7.48
N ASP A 111 -12.33 2.02 -6.30
CA ASP A 111 -11.63 2.48 -5.09
C ASP A 111 -10.12 2.32 -5.20
N LYS A 112 -9.66 1.20 -5.79
CA LYS A 112 -8.23 0.96 -6.05
C LYS A 112 -7.65 1.94 -7.06
N ALA A 113 -8.36 2.21 -8.14
CA ALA A 113 -7.93 3.17 -9.17
C ALA A 113 -7.87 4.60 -8.60
N LYS A 114 -8.89 5.01 -7.83
CA LYS A 114 -8.89 6.32 -7.15
C LYS A 114 -7.76 6.43 -6.14
N ALA A 115 -7.59 5.43 -5.27
CA ALA A 115 -6.52 5.42 -4.29
C ALA A 115 -5.13 5.43 -4.94
N GLY A 116 -4.94 4.67 -6.02
CA GLY A 116 -3.71 4.67 -6.80
C GLY A 116 -3.46 6.01 -7.48
N GLY A 117 -4.49 6.60 -8.12
CA GLY A 117 -4.40 7.90 -8.77
C GLY A 117 -4.06 9.02 -7.79
N LEU A 118 -4.74 9.08 -6.64
CA LEU A 118 -4.39 10.02 -5.56
C LEU A 118 -2.96 9.77 -5.08
N GLY A 119 -2.59 8.51 -4.81
CA GLY A 119 -1.25 8.16 -4.36
C GLY A 119 -0.16 8.61 -5.34
N LEU A 120 -0.39 8.51 -6.64
CA LEU A 120 0.52 9.01 -7.67
C LEU A 120 0.64 10.53 -7.66
N VAL A 121 -0.49 11.25 -7.59
CA VAL A 121 -0.50 12.72 -7.58
C VAL A 121 0.20 13.25 -6.32
N PHE A 122 -0.17 12.74 -5.15
CA PHE A 122 0.45 13.13 -3.88
C PHE A 122 1.92 12.72 -3.81
N GLY A 123 2.27 11.50 -4.25
CA GLY A 123 3.66 11.05 -4.28
C GLY A 123 4.54 11.88 -5.20
N ALA A 124 4.09 12.13 -6.44
CA ALA A 124 4.81 12.95 -7.40
C ALA A 124 4.97 14.40 -6.95
N GLY A 125 3.90 14.99 -6.39
CA GLY A 125 3.92 16.35 -5.84
C GLY A 125 4.83 16.47 -4.62
N MET A 126 4.79 15.49 -3.71
CA MET A 126 5.67 15.47 -2.54
C MET A 126 7.15 15.40 -2.95
N VAL A 127 7.50 14.53 -3.90
CA VAL A 127 8.87 14.46 -4.43
C VAL A 127 9.26 15.77 -5.10
N ALA A 128 8.36 16.40 -5.87
CA ALA A 128 8.66 17.69 -6.49
C ALA A 128 8.98 18.77 -5.44
N VAL A 129 8.19 18.85 -4.37
CA VAL A 129 8.40 19.81 -3.26
C VAL A 129 9.71 19.54 -2.54
N ILE A 130 10.01 18.27 -2.21
CA ILE A 130 11.28 17.90 -1.55
C ILE A 130 12.47 18.27 -2.42
N TYR A 131 12.44 17.92 -3.72
CA TYR A 131 13.53 18.27 -4.63
C TYR A 131 13.67 19.77 -4.83
N TRP A 132 12.56 20.52 -4.80
CA TRP A 132 12.60 21.97 -4.82
C TRP A 132 13.28 22.56 -3.57
N PHE A 133 13.04 21.98 -2.38
CA PHE A 133 13.78 22.37 -1.18
C PHE A 133 15.26 22.02 -1.26
N ILE A 134 15.61 20.86 -1.81
CA ILE A 134 17.01 20.44 -2.00
C ILE A 134 17.75 21.43 -2.91
N THR A 135 17.13 21.89 -4.01
CA THR A 135 17.76 22.82 -4.94
C THR A 135 17.78 24.27 -4.43
N SER A 136 16.80 24.68 -3.63
CA SER A 136 16.67 26.06 -3.15
C SER A 136 17.37 26.31 -1.81
N PHE A 137 17.35 25.34 -0.89
CA PHE A 137 17.88 25.46 0.47
C PHE A 137 18.72 24.23 0.88
N PRO A 138 19.90 23.98 0.27
CA PRO A 138 20.68 22.77 0.49
C PRO A 138 21.13 22.51 1.94
N ALA A 139 21.21 23.55 2.78
CA ALA A 139 21.56 23.39 4.19
C ALA A 139 20.37 23.01 5.09
N MET A 140 19.15 23.40 4.69
CA MET A 140 17.95 23.37 5.55
C MET A 140 16.79 22.55 4.96
N TRP A 141 16.97 21.95 3.78
CA TRP A 141 15.91 21.22 3.07
C TRP A 141 15.27 20.12 3.91
N TRP A 142 16.04 19.49 4.80
CA TRP A 142 15.58 18.41 5.67
C TRP A 142 14.60 18.92 6.73
N LEU A 143 14.81 20.13 7.30
CA LEU A 143 13.88 20.76 8.23
C LEU A 143 12.60 21.23 7.54
N LEU A 144 12.72 21.81 6.33
CA LEU A 144 11.57 22.22 5.54
C LEU A 144 10.71 21.00 5.14
N SER A 145 11.35 19.93 4.68
CA SER A 145 10.67 18.68 4.33
C SER A 145 9.98 18.06 5.55
N TRP A 146 10.66 18.05 6.71
CA TRP A 146 10.07 17.59 7.96
C TRP A 146 8.85 18.41 8.36
N GLY A 147 8.92 19.74 8.28
CA GLY A 147 7.79 20.63 8.58
C GLY A 147 6.58 20.36 7.68
N VAL A 148 6.80 20.15 6.37
CA VAL A 148 5.72 19.78 5.44
C VAL A 148 5.08 18.44 5.82
N VAL A 149 5.90 17.44 6.17
CA VAL A 149 5.38 16.11 6.57
C VAL A 149 4.55 16.21 7.85
N VAL A 150 5.00 16.97 8.85
CA VAL A 150 4.28 17.15 10.12
C VAL A 150 2.94 17.87 9.93
N VAL A 151 2.90 18.85 9.03
CA VAL A 151 1.64 19.57 8.73
C VAL A 151 0.66 18.68 7.98
N LEU A 152 1.15 17.70 7.21
CA LEU A 152 0.32 16.80 6.41
C LEU A 152 -0.13 15.55 7.17
N SER A 153 0.58 15.15 8.23
CA SER A 153 0.31 13.96 9.06
C SER A 153 -0.80 14.18 10.08
#